data_AF-A0A5A9PIX0-F1
#
_entry.id   AF-A0A5A9PIX0-F1
#
_cell.length_a   1.000
_cell.length_b   1.000
_cell.length_c   1.000
_cell.angle_alpha   90.00
_cell.angle_beta   90.00
_cell.angle_gamma   90.00
#
_symmetry.space_group_name_H-M   'P 1'
#
loop_
_entity.id
_entity.type
_entity.pdbx_description
1 polymer ?
#
loop_
_entity_poly.entity_id
_entity_poly.type
_entity_poly.pdbx_seq_one_letter_code
_entity_poly.pdbx_strand_id
1 'polypeptide(L)'
;MHLMRPRPRPRPLDSAEAWNQLNMMTKIAQSNDRDHETRLIPVISSERFKEEETCCVNAVILNYYLNNILQQHPSDKRYPSINVVRSDLHRIARDLEPHCNKTDFSEHEHVKKFTGNYIKASDLYGDETKARNKAVGETDILFHYLYESCTPRKRH
;
A
#
# COMPACT_ATOMS: atom_id res chain seq x y z
N MET A 1 -3.22 -28.51 18.16
CA MET A 1 -2.65 -27.77 17.00
C MET A 1 -3.78 -27.12 16.22
N HIS A 2 -3.96 -25.80 16.33
CA HIS A 2 -4.91 -25.10 15.47
C HIS A 2 -4.31 -24.99 14.07
N LEU A 3 -4.93 -25.67 13.10
CA LEU A 3 -4.61 -25.54 11.69
C LEU A 3 -4.89 -24.09 11.26
N MET A 4 -3.87 -23.23 11.27
CA MET A 4 -3.92 -21.94 10.58
C MET A 4 -4.26 -22.25 9.12
N ARG A 5 -5.46 -21.86 8.68
CA ARG A 5 -5.83 -21.93 7.26
C ARG A 5 -4.78 -21.18 6.44
N PRO A 6 -4.34 -21.72 5.29
CA PRO A 6 -3.44 -20.99 4.41
C PRO A 6 -4.05 -19.63 4.08
N ARG A 7 -3.25 -18.56 4.18
CA ARG A 7 -3.68 -17.21 3.77
C ARG A 7 -4.05 -17.27 2.28
N PRO A 8 -5.29 -16.95 1.89
CA PRO A 8 -5.64 -16.87 0.47
C PRO A 8 -4.85 -15.72 -0.15
N ARG A 9 -4.24 -15.97 -1.32
CA ARG A 9 -3.56 -14.92 -2.07
C ARG A 9 -4.62 -14.02 -2.73
N PRO A 10 -4.64 -12.71 -2.44
CA PRO A 10 -5.59 -11.80 -3.08
C PRO A 10 -5.40 -11.76 -4.60
N ARG A 11 -6.46 -12.04 -5.36
CA ARG A 11 -6.41 -12.12 -6.83
C ARG A 11 -5.85 -10.87 -7.52
N PRO A 12 -6.14 -9.63 -7.08
CA PRO A 12 -5.63 -8.46 -7.77
C PRO A 12 -4.09 -8.37 -7.78
N LEU A 13 -3.39 -8.96 -6.81
CA LEU A 13 -1.92 -8.97 -6.80
C LEU A 13 -1.31 -9.72 -8.00
N ASP A 14 -2.04 -10.69 -8.56
CA ASP A 14 -1.61 -11.47 -9.73
C ASP A 14 -2.19 -10.94 -11.05
N SER A 15 -2.97 -9.85 -11.02
CA SER A 15 -3.62 -9.30 -12.21
C SER A 15 -2.69 -8.32 -12.93
N ALA A 16 -2.29 -8.66 -14.16
CA ALA A 16 -1.56 -7.75 -15.04
C ALA A 16 -2.33 -6.45 -15.30
N GLU A 17 -3.66 -6.51 -15.35
CA GLU A 17 -4.51 -5.32 -15.48
C GLU A 17 -4.40 -4.41 -14.25
N ALA A 18 -4.44 -4.97 -13.04
CA ALA A 18 -4.30 -4.19 -11.80
C ALA A 18 -2.93 -3.49 -11.75
N TRP A 19 -1.86 -4.21 -12.10
CA TRP A 19 -0.52 -3.62 -12.25
C TRP A 19 -0.49 -2.49 -13.28
N ASN A 20 -1.13 -2.65 -14.44
CA ASN A 20 -1.17 -1.62 -15.48
C ASN A 20 -1.91 -0.36 -15.03
N GLN A 21 -3.08 -0.51 -14.41
CA GLN A 21 -3.89 0.61 -13.92
C GLN A 21 -3.16 1.39 -12.81
N LEU A 22 -2.49 0.64 -11.93
CA LEU A 22 -1.67 1.20 -10.86
C LEU A 22 -0.46 1.95 -11.44
N ASN A 23 0.28 1.33 -12.36
CA ASN A 23 1.46 1.94 -12.99
C ASN A 23 1.09 3.22 -13.76
N MET A 24 -0.08 3.26 -14.39
CA MET A 24 -0.56 4.48 -15.04
C MET A 24 -0.80 5.60 -14.01
N MET A 25 -1.43 5.27 -12.88
CA MET A 25 -1.69 6.22 -11.79
C MET A 25 -0.40 6.75 -11.16
N THR A 26 0.53 5.85 -10.80
CA THR A 26 1.78 6.22 -10.13
C THR A 26 2.66 7.05 -11.04
N LYS A 27 2.75 6.73 -12.34
CA LYS A 27 3.52 7.55 -13.31
C LYS A 27 3.01 8.98 -13.42
N ILE A 28 1.69 9.20 -13.42
CA ILE A 28 1.12 10.56 -13.44
C ILE A 28 1.49 11.32 -12.16
N ALA A 29 1.44 10.66 -11.00
CA ALA A 29 1.85 11.27 -9.75
C ALA A 29 3.36 11.60 -9.74
N GLN A 30 4.20 10.63 -10.11
CA GLN A 30 5.66 10.74 -10.15
C GLN A 30 6.13 11.81 -11.14
N SER A 31 5.47 11.99 -12.29
CA SER A 31 5.84 13.04 -13.25
C SER A 31 5.63 14.46 -12.73
N ASN A 32 4.81 14.62 -11.68
CA ASN A 32 4.52 15.89 -11.03
C ASN A 32 5.20 16.01 -9.67
N ASP A 33 5.86 14.95 -9.19
CA ASP A 33 6.66 14.98 -7.97
C ASP A 33 8.04 15.58 -8.27
N ARG A 34 8.50 16.50 -7.42
CA ARG A 34 9.82 17.13 -7.53
C ARG A 34 10.78 16.68 -6.42
N ASP A 35 10.25 15.96 -5.44
CA ASP A 35 11.02 15.43 -4.32
C ASP A 35 11.27 13.94 -4.54
N HIS A 36 12.40 13.62 -5.15
CA HIS A 36 12.82 12.23 -5.40
C HIS A 36 13.72 11.66 -4.31
N GLU A 37 14.14 12.50 -3.35
CA GLU A 37 15.09 12.14 -2.29
C GLU A 37 14.37 11.57 -1.07
N THR A 38 13.14 12.03 -0.81
CA THR A 38 12.34 11.49 0.29
C THR A 38 11.46 10.35 -0.18
N ARG A 39 11.31 9.34 0.67
CA ARG A 39 10.41 8.22 0.46
C ARG A 39 9.48 8.07 1.66
N LEU A 40 8.19 7.95 1.40
CA LEU A 40 7.18 7.82 2.43
C LEU A 40 7.11 6.38 2.96
N ILE A 41 7.03 5.40 2.06
CA ILE A 41 6.99 3.98 2.42
C ILE A 41 8.40 3.51 2.82
N PRO A 42 8.60 3.04 4.06
CA PRO A 42 9.90 2.54 4.52
C PRO A 42 10.40 1.39 3.66
N VAL A 43 11.72 1.33 3.43
CA VAL A 43 12.33 0.22 2.69
C VAL A 43 12.24 -1.07 3.52
N ILE A 44 11.76 -2.14 2.89
CA ILE A 44 11.75 -3.50 3.43
C ILE A 44 12.79 -4.32 2.64
N SER A 45 13.67 -5.02 3.35
CA SER A 45 14.65 -5.91 2.72
C SER A 45 13.99 -7.19 2.20
N SER A 46 14.61 -7.83 1.21
CA SER A 46 14.11 -9.09 0.64
C SER A 46 13.96 -10.22 1.67
N GLU A 47 14.80 -10.22 2.71
CA GLU A 47 14.71 -11.16 3.83
C GLU A 47 13.44 -10.96 4.65
N ARG A 48 13.06 -9.70 4.91
CA ARG A 48 11.88 -9.36 5.69
C ARG A 48 10.57 -9.67 4.97
N PHE A 49 10.53 -9.73 3.64
CA PHE A 49 9.32 -10.21 2.93
C PHE A 49 8.94 -11.63 3.28
N LYS A 50 9.89 -12.43 3.78
CA LYS A 50 9.60 -13.78 4.21
C LYS A 50 8.88 -13.78 5.56
N GLU A 51 9.08 -12.78 6.42
CA GLU A 51 8.47 -12.73 7.75
C GLU A 51 6.94 -12.74 7.65
N GLU A 52 6.27 -13.56 8.48
CA GLU A 52 4.82 -13.78 8.35
C GLU A 52 4.01 -12.50 8.57
N GLU A 53 4.51 -11.62 9.44
CA GLU A 53 3.87 -10.35 9.78
C GLU A 53 3.98 -9.29 8.69
N THR A 54 4.99 -9.35 7.82
CA THR A 54 5.25 -8.29 6.82
C THR A 54 4.05 -8.04 5.91
N CYS A 55 3.30 -9.09 5.54
CA CYS A 55 2.06 -8.91 4.79
C CYS A 55 1.01 -8.11 5.56
N CYS A 56 0.82 -8.40 6.85
CA CYS A 56 -0.19 -7.72 7.67
C CYS A 56 0.22 -6.30 8.05
N VAL A 57 1.51 -6.06 8.26
CA VAL A 57 2.07 -4.72 8.41
C VAL A 57 1.78 -3.87 7.16
N ASN A 58 2.03 -4.40 5.96
CA ASN A 58 1.70 -3.70 4.71
C ASN A 58 0.18 -3.58 4.50
N ALA A 59 -0.63 -4.52 4.98
CA ALA A 59 -2.10 -4.42 4.93
C ALA A 59 -2.63 -3.28 5.81
N VAL A 60 -1.99 -2.98 6.94
CA VAL A 60 -2.32 -1.79 7.75
C VAL A 60 -1.98 -0.50 7.00
N ILE A 61 -0.83 -0.44 6.33
CA ILE A 61 -0.46 0.70 5.46
C ILE A 61 -1.47 0.84 4.31
N LEU A 62 -1.89 -0.27 3.69
CA LEU A 62 -2.94 -0.30 2.67
C LEU A 62 -4.26 0.30 3.16
N ASN A 63 -4.69 -0.04 4.37
CA ASN A 63 -5.89 0.56 4.97
C ASN A 63 -5.73 2.08 5.15
N TYR A 64 -4.55 2.55 5.54
CA TYR A 64 -4.27 3.98 5.59
C TYR A 64 -4.37 4.64 4.21
N TYR A 65 -3.83 4.01 3.15
CA TYR A 65 -3.97 4.48 1.77
C TYR A 65 -5.44 4.59 1.35
N LEU A 66 -6.24 3.54 1.59
CA LEU A 66 -7.66 3.52 1.27
C LEU A 66 -8.45 4.59 2.05
N ASN A 67 -8.09 4.83 3.30
CA ASN A 67 -8.86 5.75 4.14
C ASN A 67 -8.44 7.21 4.01
N ASN A 68 -7.19 7.51 3.62
CA ASN A 68 -6.67 8.88 3.69
C ASN A 68 -6.10 9.40 2.36
N ILE A 69 -5.47 8.54 1.56
CA ILE A 69 -4.68 8.98 0.39
C ILE A 69 -5.48 8.85 -0.90
N LEU A 70 -6.06 7.67 -1.12
CA LEU A 70 -6.77 7.32 -2.35
C LEU A 70 -8.25 7.69 -2.30
N GLN A 71 -8.65 8.58 -1.39
CA GLN A 71 -9.96 9.20 -1.47
C GLN A 71 -9.97 10.11 -2.70
N GLN A 72 -10.91 9.85 -3.62
CA GLN A 72 -11.11 10.73 -4.76
C GLN A 72 -12.22 11.71 -4.41
N HIS A 73 -11.88 13.00 -4.42
CA HIS A 73 -12.91 14.04 -4.41
C HIS A 73 -13.58 14.06 -5.80
N PRO A 74 -14.91 14.17 -5.93
CA PRO A 74 -15.60 14.15 -7.23
C PRO A 74 -15.09 15.17 -8.26
N SER A 75 -14.46 16.25 -7.78
CA SER A 75 -13.83 17.30 -8.59
C SER A 75 -12.37 17.02 -8.97
N ASP A 76 -11.69 16.08 -8.32
CA ASP A 76 -10.30 15.73 -8.58
C ASP A 76 -10.20 14.68 -9.70
N LYS A 77 -9.97 15.14 -10.92
CA LYS A 77 -9.79 14.30 -12.12
C LYS A 77 -8.32 14.01 -12.45
N ARG A 78 -7.38 14.29 -11.52
CA ARG A 78 -5.94 14.14 -11.78
C ARG A 78 -5.54 12.71 -12.13
N TYR A 79 -6.21 11.73 -11.53
CA TYR A 79 -5.91 10.31 -11.68
C TYR A 79 -7.09 9.54 -12.26
N PRO A 80 -7.18 9.35 -13.59
CA PRO A 80 -8.33 8.70 -14.22
C PRO A 80 -8.60 7.27 -13.71
N SER A 81 -7.55 6.52 -13.35
CA SER A 81 -7.64 5.13 -12.91
C SER A 81 -7.82 4.95 -11.39
N ILE A 82 -7.86 6.02 -10.59
CA ILE A 82 -7.83 5.90 -9.11
C ILE A 82 -9.00 5.10 -8.54
N ASN A 83 -10.20 5.19 -9.11
CA ASN A 83 -11.34 4.39 -8.65
C ASN A 83 -11.16 2.89 -8.92
N VAL A 84 -10.58 2.54 -10.06
CA VAL A 84 -10.29 1.15 -10.42
C VAL A 84 -9.22 0.61 -9.49
N VAL A 85 -8.10 1.34 -9.33
CA VAL A 85 -7.01 0.96 -8.42
C VAL A 85 -7.52 0.85 -6.99
N ARG A 86 -8.29 1.81 -6.49
CA ARG A 86 -8.91 1.77 -5.15
C ARG A 86 -9.80 0.54 -4.98
N SER A 87 -10.58 0.16 -5.98
CA SER A 87 -11.44 -1.03 -5.93
C SER A 87 -10.61 -2.31 -5.77
N ASP A 88 -9.54 -2.46 -6.55
CA ASP A 88 -8.65 -3.62 -6.47
C ASP A 88 -7.87 -3.67 -5.15
N LEU A 89 -7.37 -2.54 -4.69
CA LEU A 89 -6.73 -2.40 -3.38
C LEU A 89 -7.70 -2.73 -2.23
N HIS A 90 -8.96 -2.33 -2.34
CA HIS A 90 -9.97 -2.64 -1.34
C HIS A 90 -10.33 -4.14 -1.31
N ARG A 91 -10.32 -4.81 -2.48
CA ARG A 91 -10.43 -6.27 -2.55
C ARG A 91 -9.24 -6.97 -1.88
N ILE A 92 -8.02 -6.47 -2.08
CA ILE A 92 -6.83 -6.98 -1.39
C ILE A 92 -6.98 -6.86 0.13
N ALA A 93 -7.35 -5.68 0.62
CA ALA A 93 -7.54 -5.45 2.06
C ALA A 93 -8.58 -6.41 2.66
N ARG A 94 -9.71 -6.60 1.96
CA ARG A 94 -10.79 -7.52 2.36
C ARG A 94 -10.34 -8.99 2.40
N ASP A 95 -9.59 -9.44 1.40
CA ASP A 95 -9.10 -10.82 1.34
C ASP A 95 -8.07 -11.10 2.45
N LEU A 96 -7.30 -10.08 2.88
CA LEU A 96 -6.30 -10.19 3.94
C LEU A 96 -6.88 -10.04 5.36
N GLU A 97 -8.00 -9.33 5.51
CA GLU A 97 -8.60 -8.99 6.81
C GLU A 97 -8.76 -10.20 7.76
N PRO A 98 -9.32 -11.36 7.36
CA PRO A 98 -9.53 -12.48 8.28
C PRO A 98 -8.22 -13.08 8.84
N HIS A 99 -7.10 -12.80 8.19
CA HIS A 99 -5.78 -13.25 8.62
C HIS A 99 -5.05 -12.19 9.44
N CYS A 100 -5.19 -10.92 9.06
CA CYS A 100 -4.43 -9.81 9.65
C CYS A 100 -5.12 -9.14 10.83
N ASN A 101 -6.41 -9.39 11.07
CA ASN A 101 -7.15 -8.83 12.21
C ASN A 101 -6.86 -9.53 13.56
N LYS A 102 -6.04 -10.58 13.59
CA LYS A 102 -5.72 -11.34 14.80
C LYS A 102 -4.73 -10.64 15.73
N THR A 103 -3.91 -9.77 15.17
CA THR A 103 -2.89 -8.99 15.86
C THR A 103 -3.01 -7.56 15.40
N ASP A 104 -2.99 -6.62 16.35
CA ASP A 104 -2.93 -5.21 16.01
C ASP A 104 -1.50 -4.82 15.61
N PHE A 105 -1.32 -4.44 14.36
CA PHE A 105 -0.05 -3.96 13.80
C PHE A 105 0.00 -2.44 13.66
N SER A 106 -0.99 -1.69 14.16
CA SER A 106 -1.02 -0.23 14.10
C SER A 106 0.24 0.42 14.69
N GLU A 107 0.76 -0.17 15.77
CA GLU A 107 1.92 0.34 16.49
C GLU A 107 3.27 -0.19 15.96
N HIS A 108 3.25 -1.04 14.92
CA HIS A 108 4.46 -1.61 14.33
C HIS A 108 5.37 -0.51 13.76
N GLU A 109 6.69 -0.65 13.93
CA GLU A 109 7.68 0.38 13.56
C GLU A 109 7.50 0.88 12.11
N HIS A 110 7.34 -0.04 11.16
CA HIS A 110 7.11 0.30 9.75
C HIS A 110 5.84 1.11 9.52
N VAL A 111 4.74 0.81 10.24
CA VAL A 111 3.49 1.56 10.14
C VAL A 111 3.70 2.97 10.69
N LYS A 112 4.27 3.10 11.89
CA LYS A 112 4.58 4.39 12.51
C LYS A 112 5.53 5.24 11.68
N LYS A 113 6.53 4.61 11.06
CA LYS A 113 7.48 5.30 10.20
C LYS A 113 6.82 5.81 8.93
N PHE A 114 5.97 5.01 8.30
CA PHE A 114 5.18 5.46 7.15
C PHE A 114 4.26 6.64 7.53
N THR A 115 3.44 6.51 8.58
CA THR A 115 2.52 7.58 8.98
C THR A 115 3.25 8.84 9.41
N GLY A 116 4.35 8.70 10.15
CA GLY A 116 5.24 9.80 10.52
C GLY A 116 5.87 10.49 9.32
N ASN A 117 6.30 9.73 8.30
CA ASN A 117 6.84 10.31 7.06
C ASN A 117 5.75 11.08 6.29
N TYR A 118 4.53 10.55 6.21
CA TYR A 118 3.43 11.21 5.53
C TYR A 118 3.03 12.53 6.21
N ILE A 119 2.93 12.55 7.54
CA ILE A 119 2.65 13.75 8.34
C ILE A 119 3.75 14.79 8.12
N LYS A 120 5.02 14.39 8.28
CA LYS A 120 6.16 15.30 8.04
C LYS A 120 6.18 15.86 6.62
N ALA A 121 5.89 15.05 5.60
CA ALA A 121 5.80 15.54 4.22
C ALA A 121 4.66 16.56 4.05
N SER A 122 3.51 16.31 4.68
CA SER A 122 2.37 17.23 4.66
C SER A 122 2.73 18.58 5.28
N ASP A 123 3.42 18.55 6.44
CA ASP A 123 3.91 19.74 7.14
C ASP A 123 4.96 20.50 6.31
N LEU A 124 5.96 19.79 5.78
CA LEU A 124 7.07 20.38 5.01
C LEU A 124 6.59 21.04 3.72
N TYR A 125 5.62 20.44 3.04
CA TYR A 125 5.10 20.97 1.79
C TYR A 125 4.12 22.14 2.01
N GLY A 126 3.54 22.25 3.20
CA GLY A 126 2.45 23.20 3.50
C GLY A 126 1.21 22.99 2.62
N ASP A 127 1.11 21.84 1.96
CA ASP A 127 0.09 21.49 0.98
C ASP A 127 -0.12 19.98 0.99
N GLU A 128 -1.20 19.56 1.63
CA GLU A 128 -1.62 18.15 1.71
C GLU A 128 -1.75 17.51 0.32
N THR A 129 -2.05 18.30 -0.72
CA THR A 129 -2.16 17.81 -2.10
C THR A 129 -0.82 17.30 -2.63
N LYS A 130 0.30 17.91 -2.22
CA LYS A 130 1.65 17.45 -2.61
C LYS A 130 2.03 16.18 -1.88
N ALA A 131 1.78 16.10 -0.57
CA ALA A 131 2.05 14.88 0.21
C ALA A 131 1.19 13.71 -0.30
N ARG A 132 -0.08 13.97 -0.60
CA ARG A 132 -0.97 13.01 -1.25
C ARG A 132 -0.45 12.61 -2.63
N ASN A 133 -0.03 13.55 -3.48
CA ASN A 133 0.54 13.25 -4.80
C ASN A 133 1.74 12.31 -4.67
N LYS A 134 2.65 12.61 -3.75
CA LYS A 134 3.80 11.76 -3.47
C LYS A 134 3.39 10.36 -3.03
N ALA A 135 2.47 10.25 -2.07
CA ALA A 135 1.97 8.96 -1.62
C ALA A 135 1.28 8.17 -2.75
N VAL A 136 0.46 8.81 -3.58
CA VAL A 136 -0.11 8.19 -4.79
C VAL A 136 1.01 7.64 -5.68
N GLY A 137 2.09 8.39 -5.86
CA GLY A 137 3.28 7.98 -6.62
C GLY A 137 4.03 6.78 -6.04
N GLU A 138 3.89 6.48 -4.75
CA GLU A 138 4.51 5.33 -4.07
C GLU A 138 3.55 4.14 -3.90
N THR A 139 2.36 4.18 -4.50
CA THR A 139 1.40 3.06 -4.41
C THR A 139 1.95 1.77 -5.06
N ASP A 140 2.83 1.88 -6.05
CA ASP A 140 3.52 0.75 -6.70
C ASP A 140 4.45 0.00 -5.76
N ILE A 141 5.18 0.74 -4.93
CA ILE A 141 6.01 0.18 -3.87
C ILE A 141 5.14 -0.63 -2.90
N LEU A 142 4.03 -0.06 -2.41
CA LEU A 142 3.14 -0.77 -1.49
C LEU A 142 2.58 -2.05 -2.14
N PHE A 143 2.16 -1.95 -3.40
CA PHE A 143 1.60 -3.07 -4.14
C PHE A 143 2.63 -4.18 -4.33
N HIS A 144 3.88 -3.83 -4.64
CA HIS A 144 4.99 -4.77 -4.72
C HIS A 144 5.25 -5.44 -3.35
N TYR A 145 5.21 -4.69 -2.26
CA TYR A 145 5.44 -5.25 -0.92
C TYR A 145 4.35 -6.24 -0.52
N LEU A 146 3.09 -5.94 -0.83
CA LEU A 146 1.97 -6.87 -0.67
C LEU A 146 2.15 -8.10 -1.58
N TYR A 147 2.54 -7.90 -2.84
CA TYR A 147 2.78 -8.99 -3.79
C TYR A 147 3.81 -10.00 -3.28
N GLU A 148 4.97 -9.52 -2.80
CA GLU A 148 6.05 -10.36 -2.29
C GLU A 148 5.67 -11.04 -0.97
N SER A 149 5.22 -10.26 0.02
CA SER A 149 5.02 -10.75 1.39
C SER A 149 3.70 -11.50 1.62
N CYS A 150 2.68 -11.30 0.78
CA CYS A 150 1.40 -11.99 0.88
C CYS A 150 1.33 -13.26 0.00
N THR A 151 2.47 -13.81 -0.40
CA THR A 151 2.55 -15.09 -1.10
C THR A 151 2.37 -16.26 -0.12
N PRO A 152 1.45 -17.21 -0.37
CA PRO A 152 1.32 -18.40 0.46
C PRO A 152 2.64 -19.18 0.46
N ARG A 153 3.21 -19.42 1.64
CA ARG A 153 4.40 -20.27 1.77
C ARG A 153 4.01 -21.71 1.44
N LYS A 154 4.70 -22.33 0.48
CA LYS A 154 4.63 -23.77 0.27
C LYS A 154 5.19 -24.43 1.53
N ARG A 155 4.39 -25.30 2.18
CA ARG A 155 4.92 -26.19 3.22
C ARG A 155 5.86 -27.17 2.52
N HIS A 156 7.13 -27.16 2.90
CA HIS A 156 8.07 -28.23 2.59
C HIS A 156 7.87 -29.37 3.59
#